data_AF-A0A535ILR4-F1
#
_entry.id   AF-A0A535ILR4-F1
#
_cell.length_a   1.000
_cell.length_b   1.000
_cell.length_c   1.000
_cell.angle_alpha   90.00
_cell.angle_beta   90.00
_cell.angle_gamma   90.00
#
_symmetry.space_group_name_H-M   'P 1'
#
loop_
_entity.id
_entity.type
_entity.pdbx_description
1 polymer ?
#
loop_
_entity_poly.entity_id
_entity_poly.type
_entity_poly.pdbx_seq_one_letter_code
_entity_poly.pdbx_strand_id
1 'polypeptide(L)'
;MTLTLVDHLALHDVGQVHIHVSDPANQTLRTLTIAVPAGVGIKPLGSIEVDIGDTPGEYCVTAHLVCGGETITRSSEVILALLPVDWSALSVPIQWFGRAPAAAAQIMSSSDFPRLALASDPASLAASDWESLLAAVRSGTVAVIGPLHQRDALARHALAERGASVELHYGIGNWMGCYHWIPQSDLFDGLPAGGLAGEAYVDVLPWYVMSELGGTVYAGSLRNTQSRQAAPAMLWYSDIEAIRYGRGLLFFCQYRIFEPMDRNALAARLAYNLIQFAHRHVIAPDLSGA
;
A
#
# COMPACT_ATOMS: atom_id res chain seq x y z
N MET A 1 -16.86 5.20 -7.62
CA MET A 1 -17.42 4.32 -6.56
C MET A 1 -18.61 3.53 -7.12
N THR A 2 -18.74 2.25 -6.77
CA THR A 2 -19.90 1.41 -7.17
C THR A 2 -20.90 1.33 -6.02
N LEU A 3 -22.19 1.36 -6.33
CA LEU A 3 -23.27 1.32 -5.35
C LEU A 3 -24.08 0.03 -5.47
N THR A 4 -24.38 -0.56 -4.33
CA THR A 4 -25.20 -1.77 -4.25
C THR A 4 -26.18 -1.62 -3.10
N LEU A 5 -27.47 -1.87 -3.36
CA LEU A 5 -28.47 -2.04 -2.32
C LEU A 5 -28.59 -3.52 -1.99
N VAL A 6 -28.63 -3.84 -0.70
CA VAL A 6 -28.94 -5.18 -0.21
C VAL A 6 -30.20 -5.08 0.63
N ASP A 7 -31.30 -5.68 0.16
CA ASP A 7 -32.55 -5.75 0.89
C ASP A 7 -32.94 -7.20 1.21
N HIS A 8 -33.37 -7.41 2.46
CA HIS A 8 -33.85 -8.71 2.95
C HIS A 8 -35.37 -8.83 2.88
N LEU A 9 -36.07 -7.71 2.68
CA LEU A 9 -37.52 -7.60 2.57
C LEU A 9 -37.84 -6.71 1.37
N ALA A 10 -38.95 -7.03 0.68
CA ALA A 10 -39.39 -6.25 -0.46
C ALA A 10 -39.86 -4.87 0.02
N LEU A 11 -39.41 -3.82 -0.65
CA LEU A 11 -39.95 -2.48 -0.44
C LEU A 11 -41.38 -2.44 -0.99
N HIS A 12 -42.33 -2.04 -0.13
CA HIS A 12 -43.76 -1.98 -0.49
C HIS A 12 -44.09 -0.79 -1.41
N ASP A 13 -43.28 0.27 -1.33
CA ASP A 13 -43.42 1.49 -2.13
C ASP A 13 -42.23 1.69 -3.09
N VAL A 14 -42.36 2.64 -4.01
CA VAL A 14 -41.26 3.08 -4.88
C VAL A 14 -40.15 3.67 -4.02
N GLY A 15 -39.07 2.90 -3.85
CA GLY A 15 -37.88 3.34 -3.12
C GLY A 15 -36.96 4.21 -3.98
N GLN A 16 -36.28 5.16 -3.34
CA GLN A 16 -35.20 5.95 -3.93
C GLN A 16 -33.99 5.93 -3.01
N VAL A 17 -32.78 5.91 -3.56
CA VAL A 17 -31.55 6.17 -2.81
C VAL A 17 -31.11 7.60 -3.10
N HIS A 18 -31.05 8.43 -2.06
CA HIS A 18 -30.55 9.80 -2.09
C HIS A 18 -29.10 9.77 -1.63
N ILE A 19 -28.18 10.26 -2.45
CA ILE A 19 -26.75 10.15 -2.23
C ILE A 19 -26.18 11.55 -2.15
N HIS A 20 -25.42 11.82 -1.10
CA HIS A 20 -24.70 13.05 -0.88
C HIS A 20 -23.21 12.73 -0.83
N VAL A 21 -22.43 13.45 -1.61
CA VAL A 21 -20.97 13.41 -1.56
C VAL A 21 -20.47 14.75 -1.04
N SER A 22 -19.69 14.72 0.03
CA SER A 22 -19.05 15.91 0.60
C SER A 22 -17.53 15.83 0.52
N ASP A 23 -16.92 16.99 0.35
CA ASP A 23 -15.48 17.17 0.36
C ASP A 23 -14.89 17.10 1.80
N PRO A 24 -13.56 17.17 1.96
CA PRO A 24 -12.93 17.19 3.28
C PRO A 24 -13.31 18.39 4.16
N ALA A 25 -13.84 19.47 3.58
CA ALA A 25 -14.36 20.64 4.29
C ALA A 25 -15.86 20.50 4.63
N ASN A 26 -16.45 19.32 4.43
CA ASN A 26 -17.87 19.00 4.58
C ASN A 26 -18.81 19.80 3.66
N GLN A 27 -18.30 20.36 2.55
CA GLN A 27 -19.13 20.99 1.53
C GLN A 27 -19.71 19.92 0.61
N THR A 28 -21.01 20.02 0.32
CA THR A 28 -21.66 19.08 -0.60
C THR A 28 -21.21 19.36 -2.02
N LEU A 29 -20.50 18.41 -2.62
CA LEU A 29 -20.07 18.47 -4.02
C LEU A 29 -21.14 17.97 -4.98
N ARG A 30 -21.86 16.93 -4.57
CA ARG A 30 -22.83 16.26 -5.43
C ARG A 30 -23.98 15.68 -4.63
N THR A 31 -25.18 15.84 -5.17
CA THR A 31 -26.38 15.13 -4.71
C THR A 31 -26.99 14.37 -5.88
N LEU A 32 -27.40 13.13 -5.65
CA LEU A 32 -27.98 12.24 -6.65
C LEU A 32 -29.18 11.50 -6.06
N THR A 33 -30.16 11.23 -6.91
CA THR A 33 -31.30 10.38 -6.56
C THR A 33 -31.40 9.24 -7.56
N ILE A 34 -31.38 8.01 -7.06
CA ILE A 34 -31.43 6.79 -7.87
C ILE A 34 -32.70 6.02 -7.50
N ALA A 35 -33.52 5.67 -8.49
CA ALA A 35 -34.69 4.82 -8.27
C ALA A 35 -34.25 3.40 -7.90
N VAL A 36 -34.89 2.80 -6.89
CA VAL A 36 -34.59 1.44 -6.46
C VAL A 36 -35.34 0.44 -7.33
N PRO A 37 -34.66 -0.56 -7.93
CA PRO A 37 -35.31 -1.65 -8.62
C PRO A 37 -36.25 -2.45 -7.69
N ALA A 38 -37.39 -2.88 -8.21
CA ALA A 38 -38.32 -3.75 -7.48
C ALA A 38 -37.68 -5.13 -7.15
N GLY A 39 -38.24 -5.84 -6.18
CA GLY A 39 -37.80 -7.19 -5.77
C GLY A 39 -37.04 -7.21 -4.44
N VAL A 40 -36.34 -8.31 -4.15
CA VAL A 40 -35.52 -8.54 -2.95
C VAL A 40 -34.15 -9.06 -3.39
N GLY A 41 -33.09 -8.69 -2.68
CA GLY A 41 -31.76 -9.26 -2.82
C GLY A 41 -30.68 -8.21 -3.03
N ILE A 42 -29.70 -8.53 -3.87
CA ILE A 42 -28.56 -7.67 -4.18
C ILE A 42 -28.84 -6.92 -5.49
N LYS A 43 -28.96 -5.60 -5.40
CA LYS A 43 -29.34 -4.74 -6.52
C LYS A 43 -28.21 -3.75 -6.83
N PRO A 44 -27.49 -3.91 -7.95
CA PRO A 44 -26.51 -2.92 -8.37
C PRO A 44 -27.23 -1.63 -8.77
N LEU A 45 -26.83 -0.50 -8.20
CA LEU A 45 -27.39 0.82 -8.46
C LEU A 45 -26.55 1.65 -9.43
N GLY A 46 -25.41 1.10 -9.89
CA GLY A 46 -24.49 1.73 -10.82
C GLY A 46 -23.27 2.33 -10.12
N SER A 47 -22.60 3.26 -10.81
CA SER A 47 -21.39 3.91 -10.32
C SER A 47 -21.54 5.42 -10.32
N ILE A 48 -20.90 6.07 -9.35
CA ILE A 48 -20.76 7.52 -9.29
C ILE A 48 -19.30 7.88 -9.54
N GLU A 49 -19.12 8.81 -10.47
CA GLU A 49 -17.87 9.54 -10.68
C GLU A 49 -18.01 10.93 -10.05
N VAL A 50 -16.99 11.37 -9.32
CA VAL A 50 -16.96 12.70 -8.70
C VAL A 50 -15.63 13.32 -9.07
N ASP A 51 -15.68 14.54 -9.60
CA ASP A 51 -14.48 15.34 -9.78
C ASP A 51 -14.07 15.91 -8.42
N ILE A 52 -12.85 15.58 -7.99
CA ILE A 52 -12.28 16.01 -6.71
C ILE A 52 -11.42 17.27 -6.85
N GLY A 53 -11.25 17.78 -8.08
CA GLY A 53 -10.34 18.89 -8.39
C GLY A 53 -8.94 18.65 -7.82
N ASP A 54 -8.37 19.70 -7.23
CA ASP A 54 -7.03 19.68 -6.62
C ASP A 54 -7.05 19.51 -5.09
N THR A 55 -8.16 19.03 -4.51
CA THR A 55 -8.32 18.91 -3.05
C THR A 55 -8.18 17.45 -2.60
N PRO A 56 -7.00 17.01 -2.12
CA PRO A 56 -6.87 15.68 -1.51
C PRO A 56 -7.55 15.64 -0.14
N GLY A 57 -7.89 14.44 0.32
CA GLY A 57 -8.39 14.21 1.67
C GLY A 57 -9.47 13.16 1.74
N GLU A 58 -10.16 13.14 2.88
CA GLU A 58 -11.27 12.23 3.14
C GLU A 58 -12.59 12.82 2.63
N TYR A 59 -13.19 12.15 1.65
CA TYR A 59 -14.50 12.49 1.10
C TYR A 59 -15.53 11.58 1.74
N CYS A 60 -16.67 12.13 2.11
CA CYS A 60 -17.75 11.34 2.71
C CYS A 60 -18.86 11.11 1.70
N VAL A 61 -19.26 9.86 1.53
CA VAL A 61 -20.42 9.47 0.74
C VAL A 61 -21.49 8.98 1.70
N THR A 62 -22.58 9.74 1.82
CA THR A 62 -23.76 9.32 2.57
C THR A 62 -24.86 8.89 1.60
N ALA A 63 -25.45 7.72 1.83
CA ALA A 63 -26.60 7.22 1.10
C ALA A 63 -27.80 7.05 2.04
N HIS A 64 -28.96 7.57 1.64
CA HIS A 64 -30.24 7.46 2.34
C HIS A 64 -31.21 6.67 1.47
N LEU A 65 -31.75 5.56 1.98
CA LEU A 65 -32.87 4.88 1.34
C LEU A 65 -34.17 5.55 1.80
N VAL A 66 -34.94 6.08 0.85
CA VAL A 66 -36.20 6.78 1.06
C VAL A 66 -37.35 5.99 0.44
N CYS A 67 -38.40 5.70 1.21
CA CYS A 67 -39.62 5.05 0.74
C CYS A 67 -40.82 5.80 1.33
N GLY A 68 -41.85 6.09 0.51
CA GLY A 68 -43.03 6.82 1.01
C GLY A 68 -42.74 8.23 1.55
N GLY A 69 -41.60 8.82 1.18
CA GLY A 69 -41.14 10.11 1.71
C GLY A 69 -40.35 10.02 3.02
N GLU A 70 -40.20 8.84 3.61
CA GLU A 70 -39.45 8.61 4.85
C GLU A 70 -38.10 7.96 4.59
N THR A 71 -37.08 8.37 5.34
CA THR A 71 -35.77 7.70 5.30
C THR A 71 -35.84 6.42 6.13
N ILE A 72 -35.70 5.27 5.47
CA ILE A 72 -35.77 3.95 6.09
C ILE A 72 -34.41 3.53 6.65
N THR A 73 -33.32 3.84 5.94
CA THR A 73 -31.96 3.55 6.40
C THR A 73 -30.95 4.55 5.84
N ARG A 74 -29.79 4.64 6.49
CA ARG A 74 -28.66 5.47 6.10
C ARG A 74 -27.38 4.65 6.17
N SER A 75 -26.52 4.79 5.17
CA SER A 75 -25.13 4.34 5.20
C SER A 75 -24.20 5.51 4.90
N SER A 76 -22.97 5.43 5.39
CA SER A 76 -21.94 6.43 5.15
C SER A 76 -20.59 5.75 5.00
N GLU A 77 -19.83 6.12 3.98
CA GLU A 77 -18.48 5.63 3.73
C GLU A 77 -17.52 6.80 3.56
N VAL A 78 -16.28 6.61 4.01
CA VAL A 78 -15.19 7.59 3.85
C VAL A 78 -14.23 7.08 2.79
N ILE A 79 -13.95 7.91 1.80
CA ILE A 79 -13.06 7.59 0.68
C ILE A 79 -11.88 8.55 0.75
N LEU A 80 -10.67 7.99 0.84
CA LEU A 80 -9.46 8.78 0.69
C LEU A 80 -9.22 9.08 -0.80
N ALA A 81 -9.27 10.36 -1.16
CA ALA A 81 -8.89 10.84 -2.48
C ALA A 81 -7.49 11.47 -2.41
N LEU A 82 -6.59 11.05 -3.30
CA LEU A 82 -5.22 11.54 -3.38
C LEU A 82 -4.95 12.14 -4.75
N LEU A 83 -4.15 13.19 -4.78
CA LEU A 83 -3.68 13.76 -6.04
C LEU A 83 -2.76 12.77 -6.77
N PRO A 84 -2.87 12.70 -8.12
CA PRO A 84 -1.93 11.93 -8.92
C PRO A 84 -0.47 12.28 -8.59
N VAL A 85 0.38 11.26 -8.66
CA VAL A 85 1.82 11.46 -8.50
C VAL A 85 2.39 12.02 -9.81
N ASP A 86 3.13 13.12 -9.71
CA ASP A 86 3.99 13.57 -10.80
C ASP A 86 5.30 12.77 -10.79
N TRP A 87 5.34 11.70 -11.57
CA TRP A 87 6.52 10.86 -11.74
C TRP A 87 7.67 11.59 -12.43
N SER A 88 7.41 12.65 -13.21
CA SER A 88 8.44 13.41 -13.90
C SER A 88 9.25 14.29 -12.94
N ALA A 89 8.65 14.68 -11.80
CA ALA A 89 9.35 15.37 -10.72
C ALA A 89 10.33 14.47 -9.95
N LEU A 90 10.31 13.16 -10.18
CA LEU A 90 11.24 12.20 -9.57
C LEU A 90 12.59 12.25 -10.28
N SER A 91 13.48 13.14 -9.86
CA SER A 91 14.82 13.30 -10.42
C SER A 91 15.84 12.28 -9.89
N VAL A 92 15.44 11.02 -9.74
CA VAL A 92 16.27 9.96 -9.15
C VAL A 92 16.69 8.95 -10.21
N PRO A 93 18.00 8.71 -10.44
CA PRO A 93 18.43 7.65 -11.34
C PRO A 93 18.18 6.28 -10.71
N ILE A 94 17.25 5.50 -11.29
CA ILE A 94 16.87 4.17 -10.80
C ILE A 94 17.36 3.08 -11.77
N GLN A 95 18.08 2.10 -11.24
CA GLN A 95 18.34 0.85 -11.94
C GLN A 95 17.25 -0.17 -11.59
N TRP A 96 16.43 -0.52 -12.57
CA TRP A 96 15.42 -1.56 -12.41
C TRP A 96 16.03 -2.95 -12.59
N PHE A 97 15.73 -3.85 -11.66
CA PHE A 97 16.06 -5.27 -11.75
C PHE A 97 14.77 -6.07 -11.97
N GLY A 98 14.79 -6.96 -12.97
CA GLY A 98 13.62 -7.74 -13.36
C GLY A 98 12.55 -6.90 -14.08
N ARG A 99 11.29 -7.24 -13.84
CA ARG A 99 10.15 -6.55 -14.46
C ARG A 99 9.90 -5.19 -13.80
N ALA A 100 10.10 -4.13 -14.56
CA ALA A 100 9.70 -2.78 -14.17
C ALA A 100 8.17 -2.61 -14.28
N PRO A 101 7.52 -1.90 -13.35
CA PRO A 101 6.10 -1.56 -13.42
C PRO A 101 5.83 -0.58 -14.57
N ALA A 102 4.58 -0.51 -15.06
CA ALA A 102 4.24 0.32 -16.22
C ALA A 102 4.59 1.81 -16.03
N ALA A 103 4.37 2.35 -14.83
CA ALA A 103 4.71 3.74 -14.51
C ALA A 103 6.24 4.01 -14.47
N ALA A 104 7.10 2.99 -14.47
CA ALA A 104 8.55 3.18 -14.58
C ALA A 104 8.96 3.84 -15.91
N ALA A 105 8.17 3.69 -16.97
CA ALA A 105 8.42 4.35 -18.25
C ALA A 105 8.38 5.89 -18.17
N GLN A 106 7.72 6.44 -17.14
CA GLN A 106 7.61 7.88 -16.90
C GLN A 106 8.76 8.42 -16.05
N ILE A 107 9.57 7.53 -15.45
CA ILE A 107 10.69 7.91 -14.59
C ILE A 107 11.94 7.99 -15.49
N MET A 108 12.48 9.20 -15.65
CA MET A 108 13.66 9.42 -16.49
C MET A 108 14.87 8.70 -15.91
N SER A 109 15.48 7.81 -16.70
CA SER A 109 16.78 7.22 -16.36
C SER A 109 17.89 8.19 -16.78
N SER A 110 18.56 8.82 -15.81
CA SER A 110 19.82 9.52 -16.06
C SER A 110 20.98 8.52 -16.01
N SER A 111 21.90 8.62 -16.96
CA SER A 111 22.95 7.64 -17.23
C SER A 111 24.15 7.68 -16.27
N ASP A 112 24.21 8.64 -15.36
CA ASP A 112 25.36 8.78 -14.46
C ASP A 112 25.15 7.91 -13.20
N PHE A 113 25.61 6.66 -13.30
CA PHE A 113 25.73 5.65 -12.23
C PHE A 113 24.59 5.64 -11.19
N PRO A 114 23.49 4.89 -11.43
CA PRO A 114 22.40 4.81 -10.49
C PRO A 114 22.90 4.23 -9.16
N ARG A 115 22.79 5.03 -8.10
CA ARG A 115 23.06 4.59 -6.74
C ARG A 115 21.81 4.04 -6.04
N LEU A 116 20.66 4.08 -6.72
CA LEU A 116 19.42 3.42 -6.28
C LEU A 116 19.07 2.30 -7.27
N ALA A 117 18.92 1.09 -6.74
CA ALA A 117 18.42 -0.08 -7.46
C ALA A 117 17.02 -0.43 -6.97
N LEU A 118 16.16 -0.94 -7.85
CA LEU A 118 14.82 -1.37 -7.48
C LEU A 118 14.46 -2.72 -8.09
N ALA A 119 14.08 -3.67 -7.24
CA ALA A 119 13.55 -4.97 -7.61
C ALA A 119 12.06 -5.02 -7.19
N SER A 120 11.19 -4.43 -8.02
CA SER A 120 9.74 -4.30 -7.76
C SER A 120 8.98 -5.62 -7.74
N ASP A 121 9.47 -6.59 -8.53
CA ASP A 121 8.95 -7.96 -8.61
C ASP A 121 10.10 -8.94 -8.38
N PRO A 122 10.48 -9.20 -7.11
CA PRO A 122 11.59 -10.08 -6.75
C PRO A 122 11.50 -11.48 -7.37
N ALA A 123 10.28 -11.98 -7.63
CA ALA A 123 10.03 -13.28 -8.24
C ALA A 123 10.42 -13.34 -9.72
N SER A 124 10.55 -12.18 -10.39
CA SER A 124 10.96 -12.08 -11.79
C SER A 124 12.47 -12.13 -12.01
N LEU A 125 13.28 -12.00 -10.95
CA LEU A 125 14.74 -11.96 -11.04
C LEU A 125 15.33 -13.35 -11.24
N ALA A 126 16.28 -13.47 -12.18
CA ALA A 126 17.15 -14.63 -12.29
C ALA A 126 18.25 -14.62 -11.22
N ALA A 127 18.98 -15.73 -11.10
CA ALA A 127 20.07 -15.85 -10.12
C ALA A 127 21.17 -14.80 -10.37
N SER A 128 21.52 -14.56 -11.63
CA SER A 128 22.49 -13.53 -12.04
C SER A 128 22.03 -12.11 -11.71
N ASP A 129 20.71 -11.85 -11.73
CA ASP A 129 20.16 -10.54 -11.38
C ASP A 129 20.32 -10.31 -9.88
N TRP A 130 20.01 -11.32 -9.06
CA TRP A 130 20.25 -11.28 -7.61
C TRP A 130 21.73 -11.10 -7.26
N GLU A 131 22.62 -11.83 -7.93
CA GLU A 131 24.06 -11.68 -7.74
C GLU A 131 24.52 -10.26 -8.06
N SER A 132 24.07 -9.71 -9.18
CA SER A 132 24.42 -8.35 -9.63
C SER A 132 23.87 -7.28 -8.69
N LEU A 133 22.60 -7.41 -8.28
CA LEU A 133 21.95 -6.51 -7.32
C LEU A 133 22.71 -6.49 -5.99
N LEU A 134 22.96 -7.66 -5.41
CA LEU A 134 23.63 -7.76 -4.11
C LEU A 134 25.10 -7.33 -4.20
N ALA A 135 25.80 -7.61 -5.31
CA ALA A 135 27.15 -7.10 -5.53
C ALA A 135 27.20 -5.56 -5.61
N ALA A 136 26.23 -4.94 -6.28
CA ALA A 136 26.10 -3.49 -6.35
C ALA A 136 25.84 -2.89 -4.96
N VAL A 137 24.89 -3.45 -4.20
CA VAL A 137 24.59 -2.99 -2.84
C VAL A 137 25.81 -3.11 -1.94
N ARG A 138 26.50 -4.26 -1.95
CA ARG A 138 27.74 -4.45 -1.18
C ARG A 138 28.79 -3.38 -1.51
N SER A 139 28.80 -2.90 -2.75
CA SER A 139 29.73 -1.87 -3.24
C SER A 139 29.32 -0.44 -2.88
N GLY A 140 28.09 -0.19 -2.43
CA GLY A 140 27.63 1.13 -1.99
C GLY A 140 26.25 1.55 -2.48
N THR A 141 25.61 0.75 -3.35
CA THR A 141 24.25 1.04 -3.85
C THR A 141 23.21 0.86 -2.74
N VAL A 142 22.15 1.66 -2.77
CA VAL A 142 20.92 1.41 -2.00
C VAL A 142 19.97 0.62 -2.89
N ALA A 143 19.41 -0.49 -2.41
CA ALA A 143 18.39 -1.22 -3.15
C ALA A 143 17.07 -1.24 -2.40
N VAL A 144 15.97 -1.12 -3.13
CA VAL A 144 14.62 -1.40 -2.65
C VAL A 144 14.16 -2.72 -3.25
N ILE A 145 13.81 -3.66 -2.39
CA ILE A 145 13.28 -4.98 -2.73
C ILE A 145 11.78 -4.94 -2.39
N GLY A 146 10.96 -5.20 -3.40
CA GLY A 146 9.51 -5.29 -3.25
C GLY A 146 9.05 -6.51 -2.44
N PRO A 147 7.74 -6.79 -2.45
CA PRO A 147 7.16 -7.84 -1.63
C PRO A 147 7.75 -9.20 -1.99
N LEU A 148 8.12 -9.96 -0.95
CA LEU A 148 8.63 -11.32 -1.07
C LEU A 148 7.54 -12.31 -0.68
N HIS A 149 7.51 -13.44 -1.36
CA HIS A 149 6.65 -14.57 -1.02
C HIS A 149 7.45 -15.75 -0.51
N GLN A 150 6.78 -16.63 0.22
CA GLN A 150 7.36 -17.91 0.64
C GLN A 150 7.84 -18.76 -0.56
N ARG A 151 7.18 -18.62 -1.72
CA ARG A 151 7.53 -19.31 -2.98
C ARG A 151 8.76 -18.74 -3.69
N ASP A 152 9.27 -17.58 -3.27
CA ASP A 152 10.41 -16.91 -3.91
C ASP A 152 11.72 -17.52 -3.40
N ALA A 153 11.87 -18.83 -3.59
CA ALA A 153 12.96 -19.61 -3.05
C ALA A 153 14.33 -19.09 -3.50
N LEU A 154 14.43 -18.62 -4.75
CA LEU A 154 15.66 -18.06 -5.30
C LEU A 154 16.08 -16.77 -4.58
N ALA A 155 15.14 -15.84 -4.38
CA ALA A 155 15.39 -14.59 -3.65
C ALA A 155 15.83 -14.87 -2.21
N ARG A 156 15.07 -15.73 -1.52
CA ARG A 156 15.35 -16.12 -0.12
C ARG A 156 16.70 -16.81 0.01
N HIS A 157 17.05 -17.70 -0.92
CA HIS A 157 18.34 -18.37 -0.95
C HIS A 157 19.49 -17.38 -1.19
N ALA A 158 19.38 -16.52 -2.20
CA ALA A 158 20.42 -15.53 -2.53
C ALA A 158 20.71 -14.58 -1.36
N LEU A 159 19.66 -14.14 -0.65
CA LEU A 159 19.77 -13.31 0.56
C LEU A 159 20.36 -14.08 1.75
N ALA A 160 19.91 -15.32 1.99
CA ALA A 160 20.37 -16.15 3.10
C ALA A 160 21.86 -16.54 2.99
N GLU A 161 22.34 -16.90 1.79
CA GLU A 161 23.77 -17.15 1.53
C GLU A 161 24.68 -15.97 1.87
N ARG A 162 24.08 -14.78 1.95
CA ARG A 162 24.75 -13.51 2.18
C ARG A 162 24.45 -12.94 3.58
N GLY A 163 23.84 -13.73 4.46
CA GLY A 163 23.60 -13.38 5.87
C GLY A 163 22.29 -12.61 6.14
N ALA A 164 21.43 -12.43 5.13
CA ALA A 164 20.11 -11.82 5.30
C ALA A 164 19.02 -12.90 5.22
N SER A 165 18.79 -13.61 6.33
CA SER A 165 17.80 -14.70 6.38
C SER A 165 16.38 -14.14 6.54
N VAL A 166 15.65 -13.98 5.44
CA VAL A 166 14.26 -13.50 5.46
C VAL A 166 13.29 -14.63 5.80
N GLU A 167 12.62 -14.48 6.95
CA GLU A 167 11.51 -15.32 7.38
C GLU A 167 10.18 -14.58 7.16
N LEU A 168 9.22 -15.24 6.52
CA LEU A 168 7.95 -14.65 6.09
C LEU A 168 6.75 -15.31 6.76
N HIS A 169 5.87 -14.48 7.31
CA HIS A 169 4.64 -14.88 8.01
C HIS A 169 3.42 -14.28 7.32
N TYR A 170 2.27 -14.96 7.32
CA TYR A 170 1.06 -14.39 6.73
C TYR A 170 0.67 -13.07 7.42
N GLY A 171 0.59 -12.00 6.64
CA GLY A 171 0.09 -10.67 7.04
C GLY A 171 -1.42 -10.49 6.87
N ILE A 172 -2.10 -11.46 6.23
CA ILE A 172 -3.55 -11.44 6.00
C ILE A 172 -4.21 -12.75 6.41
N GLY A 173 -5.54 -12.73 6.60
CA GLY A 173 -6.36 -13.95 6.73
C GLY A 173 -6.26 -14.67 8.08
N ASN A 174 -5.64 -14.08 9.09
CA ASN A 174 -5.65 -14.61 10.46
C ASN A 174 -6.96 -14.21 11.16
N TRP A 175 -7.63 -15.16 11.83
CA TRP A 175 -8.84 -14.88 12.64
C TRP A 175 -8.61 -13.76 13.66
N MET A 176 -7.42 -13.69 14.25
CA MET A 176 -7.06 -12.64 15.21
C MET A 176 -6.43 -11.39 14.57
N GLY A 177 -6.39 -11.33 13.25
CA GLY A 177 -5.83 -10.22 12.50
C GLY A 177 -4.30 -10.14 12.52
N CYS A 178 -3.82 -9.18 11.73
CA CYS A 178 -2.47 -8.65 11.71
C CYS A 178 -2.65 -7.12 11.65
N TYR A 179 -2.17 -6.40 12.65
CA TYR A 179 -2.41 -4.97 12.80
C TYR A 179 -1.18 -4.21 12.33
N HIS A 180 -1.25 -3.64 11.14
CA HIS A 180 -0.16 -2.90 10.52
C HIS A 180 -0.04 -1.50 11.12
N TRP A 181 1.13 -1.12 11.58
CA TRP A 181 1.44 0.19 12.15
C TRP A 181 2.13 1.06 11.10
N ILE A 182 1.54 2.24 10.90
CA ILE A 182 1.99 3.28 9.97
C ILE A 182 2.50 4.47 10.79
N PRO A 183 3.82 4.62 10.99
CA PRO A 183 4.35 5.77 11.73
C PRO A 183 4.17 7.08 10.97
N GLN A 184 4.08 8.17 11.73
CA GLN A 184 4.24 9.53 11.19
C GLN A 184 5.69 9.69 10.70
N SER A 185 5.91 9.71 9.38
CA SER A 185 7.24 9.88 8.78
C SER A 185 7.14 10.32 7.33
N ASP A 186 8.24 10.83 6.77
CA ASP A 186 8.33 11.24 5.35
C ASP A 186 7.98 10.10 4.37
N LEU A 187 8.14 8.83 4.77
CA LEU A 187 7.75 7.68 3.95
C LEU A 187 6.23 7.65 3.70
N PHE A 188 5.45 8.16 4.64
CA PHE A 188 3.99 8.21 4.58
C PHE A 188 3.46 9.64 4.40
N ASP A 189 4.28 10.58 3.91
CA ASP A 189 3.84 11.95 3.66
C ASP A 189 2.67 12.00 2.67
N GLY A 190 1.66 12.79 2.99
CA GLY A 190 0.40 12.86 2.25
C GLY A 190 -0.48 11.61 2.32
N LEU A 191 -0.21 10.66 3.23
CA LEU A 191 -1.01 9.45 3.48
C LEU A 191 -1.49 9.39 4.93
N PRO A 192 -2.57 8.63 5.25
CA PRO A 192 -3.00 8.43 6.63
C PRO A 192 -1.90 7.72 7.44
N ALA A 193 -1.36 8.40 8.45
CA ALA A 193 -0.24 7.91 9.25
C ALA A 193 -0.41 8.27 10.74
N GLY A 194 0.49 7.74 11.58
CA GLY A 194 0.48 7.96 13.04
C GLY A 194 -0.33 6.92 13.83
N GLY A 195 -0.66 5.78 13.24
CA GLY A 195 -1.55 4.80 13.85
C GLY A 195 -1.58 3.45 13.15
N LEU A 196 -2.67 2.71 13.32
CA LEU A 196 -2.90 1.47 12.60
C LEU A 196 -3.41 1.75 11.18
N ALA A 197 -3.01 0.92 10.22
CA ALA A 197 -3.48 0.99 8.85
C ALA A 197 -4.99 0.79 8.80
N GLY A 198 -5.69 1.81 8.29
CA GLY A 198 -7.13 1.76 8.06
C GLY A 198 -7.49 1.19 6.68
N GLU A 199 -8.75 1.36 6.32
CA GLU A 199 -9.32 0.89 5.04
C GLU A 199 -8.55 1.38 3.81
N ALA A 200 -8.04 2.61 3.85
CA ALA A 200 -7.25 3.19 2.75
C ALA A 200 -6.09 2.29 2.28
N TYR A 201 -5.50 1.50 3.19
CA TYR A 201 -4.35 0.65 2.89
C TYR A 201 -4.71 -0.76 2.40
N VAL A 202 -5.98 -1.16 2.42
CA VAL A 202 -6.41 -2.57 2.22
C VAL A 202 -5.83 -3.22 0.96
N ASP A 203 -5.72 -2.46 -0.13
CA ASP A 203 -5.24 -2.94 -1.41
C ASP A 203 -3.71 -3.08 -1.49
N VAL A 204 -2.99 -2.40 -0.60
CA VAL A 204 -1.51 -2.38 -0.58
C VAL A 204 -0.92 -3.12 0.61
N LEU A 205 -1.73 -3.50 1.60
CA LEU A 205 -1.24 -4.25 2.77
C LEU A 205 -0.53 -5.54 2.34
N PRO A 206 0.55 -5.92 3.04
CA PRO A 206 1.37 -7.06 2.67
C PRO A 206 0.61 -8.37 2.81
N TRP A 207 0.84 -9.31 1.89
CA TRP A 207 0.40 -10.70 2.10
C TRP A 207 1.28 -11.44 3.10
N TYR A 208 2.57 -11.08 3.13
CA TYR A 208 3.55 -11.62 4.05
C TYR A 208 4.28 -10.51 4.79
N VAL A 209 4.46 -10.65 6.10
CA VAL A 209 5.29 -9.78 6.93
C VAL A 209 6.60 -10.48 7.27
N MET A 210 7.64 -9.72 7.59
CA MET A 210 8.97 -10.27 7.87
C MET A 210 9.22 -10.36 9.37
N SER A 211 9.89 -11.42 9.81
CA SER A 211 10.64 -11.34 11.07
C SER A 211 11.67 -10.21 10.95
N GLU A 212 11.91 -9.46 12.02
CA GLU A 212 12.92 -8.39 12.01
C GLU A 212 14.30 -8.94 11.60
N LEU A 213 14.97 -8.22 10.72
CA LEU A 213 16.28 -8.57 10.19
C LEU A 213 17.42 -7.92 11.00
N GLY A 214 17.09 -7.16 12.05
CA GLY A 214 18.04 -6.44 12.91
C GLY A 214 18.45 -5.07 12.36
N GLY A 215 17.65 -4.51 11.44
CA GLY A 215 17.85 -3.20 10.83
C GLY A 215 17.01 -2.09 11.45
N THR A 216 16.80 -1.05 10.66
CA THR A 216 15.86 0.04 11.00
C THR A 216 14.48 -0.29 10.43
N VAL A 217 13.50 -0.49 11.31
CA VAL A 217 12.11 -0.73 10.95
C VAL A 217 11.39 0.60 10.73
N TYR A 218 10.88 0.83 9.52
CA TYR A 218 10.14 2.03 9.14
C TYR A 218 8.63 1.84 9.14
N ALA A 219 8.17 0.59 9.10
CA ALA A 219 6.78 0.20 9.32
C ALA A 219 6.77 -1.26 9.75
N GLY A 220 5.80 -1.64 10.57
CA GLY A 220 5.74 -2.98 11.13
C GLY A 220 4.32 -3.41 11.44
N SER A 221 4.18 -4.59 11.98
CA SER A 221 2.87 -5.14 12.30
C SER A 221 2.87 -5.94 13.59
N LEU A 222 1.75 -5.86 14.30
CA LEU A 222 1.48 -6.58 15.53
C LEU A 222 0.57 -7.76 15.20
N ARG A 223 0.97 -8.95 15.64
CA ARG A 223 0.15 -10.15 15.50
C ARG A 223 0.03 -10.85 16.84
N ASN A 224 -1.18 -11.23 17.18
CA ASN A 224 -1.41 -12.15 18.28
C ASN A 224 -1.29 -13.58 17.77
N THR A 225 -0.38 -14.37 18.33
CA THR A 225 -0.25 -15.80 18.05
C THR A 225 -1.01 -16.59 19.12
N GLN A 226 -2.31 -16.77 18.92
CA GLN A 226 -3.04 -17.85 19.59
C GLN A 226 -3.12 -19.02 18.62
N SER A 227 -2.31 -20.04 18.88
CA SER A 227 -2.57 -21.37 18.36
C SER A 227 -3.11 -22.23 19.51
N ARG A 228 -3.78 -23.34 19.20
CA ARG A 228 -4.19 -24.31 20.23
C ARG A 228 -3.00 -24.96 20.96
N GLN A 229 -1.78 -24.78 20.45
CA GLN A 229 -0.57 -25.50 20.88
C GLN A 229 0.46 -24.59 21.58
N ALA A 230 0.27 -23.28 21.59
CA ALA A 230 1.20 -22.32 22.19
C ALA A 230 0.45 -21.29 23.04
N ALA A 231 1.13 -20.77 24.06
CA ALA A 231 0.61 -19.66 24.84
C ALA A 231 0.39 -18.43 23.94
N PRO A 232 -0.67 -17.63 24.20
CA PRO A 232 -0.86 -16.37 23.49
C PRO A 232 0.38 -15.49 23.63
N ALA A 233 0.87 -14.98 22.50
CA ALA A 233 1.95 -14.01 22.47
C ALA A 233 1.62 -12.89 21.49
N MET A 234 2.02 -11.67 21.83
CA MET A 234 2.04 -10.55 20.90
C MET A 234 3.41 -10.54 20.24
N LEU A 235 3.45 -10.81 18.94
CA LEU A 235 4.65 -10.76 18.14
C LEU A 235 4.66 -9.49 17.30
N TRP A 236 5.86 -8.96 17.12
CA TRP A 236 6.15 -7.84 16.26
C TRP A 236 6.87 -8.32 15.00
N TYR A 237 6.52 -7.74 13.87
CA TYR A 237 7.09 -8.01 12.56
C TYR A 237 7.42 -6.70 11.85
N SER A 238 8.33 -6.75 10.88
CA SER A 238 8.61 -5.63 10.00
C SER A 238 7.87 -5.78 8.66
N ASP A 239 7.28 -4.68 8.21
CA ASP A 239 6.67 -4.58 6.89
C ASP A 239 7.59 -3.80 5.95
N ILE A 240 8.26 -2.77 6.48
CA ILE A 240 9.30 -2.01 5.80
C ILE A 240 10.51 -1.92 6.73
N GLU A 241 11.65 -2.44 6.28
CA GLU A 241 12.88 -2.47 7.07
C GLU A 241 14.09 -2.24 6.18
N ALA A 242 15.07 -1.47 6.67
CA ALA A 242 16.37 -1.35 6.01
C ALA A 242 17.49 -1.97 6.83
N ILE A 243 18.31 -2.79 6.18
CA ILE A 243 19.52 -3.37 6.78
C ILE A 243 20.77 -2.90 6.04
N ARG A 244 21.88 -2.83 6.76
CA ARG A 244 23.21 -2.61 6.18
C ARG A 244 23.66 -3.87 5.45
N TYR A 245 24.15 -3.69 4.21
CA TYR A 245 24.72 -4.78 3.43
C TYR A 245 26.00 -4.32 2.74
N GLY A 246 27.16 -4.67 3.32
CA GLY A 246 28.44 -4.12 2.91
C GLY A 246 28.49 -2.59 3.06
N ARG A 247 28.79 -1.88 1.98
CA ARG A 247 28.80 -0.40 1.94
C ARG A 247 27.46 0.23 1.59
N GLY A 248 26.45 -0.56 1.22
CA GLY A 248 25.13 -0.10 0.82
C GLY A 248 24.03 -0.46 1.81
N LEU A 249 22.78 -0.35 1.37
CA LEU A 249 21.58 -0.65 2.15
C LEU A 249 20.61 -1.50 1.34
N LEU A 250 19.95 -2.45 2.00
CA LEU A 250 18.80 -3.17 1.48
C LEU A 250 17.55 -2.67 2.21
N PHE A 251 16.64 -2.01 1.49
CA PHE A 251 15.28 -1.73 1.92
C PHE A 251 14.39 -2.88 1.47
N PHE A 252 13.70 -3.51 2.41
CA PHE A 252 12.64 -4.45 2.13
C PHE A 252 11.29 -3.75 2.31
N CYS A 253 10.39 -3.90 1.35
CA CYS A 253 9.04 -3.35 1.40
C CYS A 253 8.02 -4.43 1.05
N GLN A 254 7.34 -4.96 2.05
CA GLN A 254 6.31 -5.98 1.86
C GLN A 254 4.97 -5.44 1.36
N TYR A 255 4.77 -4.12 1.38
CA TYR A 255 3.57 -3.52 0.82
C TYR A 255 3.48 -3.81 -0.68
N ARG A 256 2.29 -4.13 -1.16
CA ARG A 256 1.98 -4.47 -2.56
C ARG A 256 1.77 -3.21 -3.40
N ILE A 257 2.75 -2.31 -3.37
CA ILE A 257 2.63 -0.98 -3.98
C ILE A 257 3.09 -0.92 -5.43
N PHE A 258 4.05 -1.75 -5.85
CA PHE A 258 4.67 -1.58 -7.17
C PHE A 258 3.77 -2.03 -8.33
N GLU A 259 3.05 -3.15 -8.17
CA GLU A 259 2.16 -3.65 -9.23
C GLU A 259 0.97 -2.71 -9.51
N PRO A 260 0.24 -2.20 -8.50
CA PRO A 260 -0.91 -1.34 -8.75
C PRO A 260 -0.59 0.16 -8.80
N MET A 261 0.68 0.59 -8.82
CA MET A 261 1.03 2.03 -8.70
C MET A 261 0.51 2.92 -9.84
N ASP A 262 0.08 2.34 -10.97
CA ASP A 262 -0.55 3.06 -12.09
C ASP A 262 -2.07 3.20 -11.94
N ARG A 263 -2.70 2.39 -11.08
CA ARG A 263 -4.16 2.29 -10.91
C ARG A 263 -4.66 2.54 -9.49
N ASN A 264 -3.76 2.59 -8.50
CA ASN A 264 -4.07 2.87 -7.10
C ASN A 264 -3.25 4.08 -6.63
N ALA A 265 -3.94 5.17 -6.29
CA ALA A 265 -3.29 6.44 -5.94
C ALA A 265 -2.47 6.36 -4.64
N LEU A 266 -2.89 5.55 -3.67
CA LEU A 266 -2.13 5.34 -2.44
C LEU A 266 -0.86 4.54 -2.71
N ALA A 267 -0.95 3.49 -3.54
CA ALA A 267 0.21 2.73 -3.99
C ALA A 267 1.21 3.62 -4.74
N ALA A 268 0.72 4.48 -5.65
CA ALA A 268 1.53 5.46 -6.37
C ALA A 268 2.28 6.39 -5.41
N ARG A 269 1.56 7.02 -4.48
CA ARG A 269 2.13 7.97 -3.51
C ARG A 269 3.14 7.29 -2.59
N LEU A 270 2.82 6.11 -2.06
CA LEU A 270 3.72 5.36 -1.17
C LEU A 270 4.98 4.89 -1.92
N ALA A 271 4.86 4.44 -3.18
CA ALA A 271 6.01 4.08 -4.00
C ALA A 271 6.89 5.31 -4.32
N TYR A 272 6.29 6.45 -4.65
CA TYR A 272 7.01 7.70 -4.84
C TYR A 272 7.79 8.11 -3.59
N ASN A 273 7.11 8.12 -2.43
CA ASN A 273 7.73 8.46 -1.15
C ASN A 273 8.85 7.48 -0.80
N LEU A 274 8.66 6.18 -0.99
CA LEU A 274 9.68 5.16 -0.72
C LEU A 274 10.93 5.36 -1.59
N ILE A 275 10.76 5.68 -2.87
CA ILE A 275 11.90 5.93 -3.77
C ILE A 275 12.67 7.19 -3.33
N GLN A 276 11.97 8.29 -3.05
CA GLN A 276 12.59 9.52 -2.54
C GLN A 276 13.30 9.26 -1.20
N PHE A 277 12.64 8.54 -0.30
CA PHE A 277 13.15 8.20 1.02
C PHE A 277 14.43 7.36 0.95
N ALA A 278 14.43 6.30 0.12
CA ALA A 278 15.62 5.47 -0.12
C ALA A 278 16.74 6.25 -0.80
N HIS A 279 16.41 7.16 -1.73
CA HIS A 279 17.40 8.01 -2.40
C HIS A 279 18.10 8.98 -1.43
N ARG A 280 17.45 9.48 -0.38
CA ARG A 280 18.15 10.33 0.61
C ARG A 280 19.30 9.60 1.30
N HIS A 281 19.19 8.29 1.48
CA HIS A 281 20.25 7.44 2.03
C HIS A 281 21.42 7.21 1.06
N VAL A 282 21.24 7.52 -0.23
CA VAL A 282 22.31 7.53 -1.22
C VAL A 282 23.19 8.78 -1.08
N ILE A 283 22.58 9.92 -0.79
CA ILE A 283 23.24 11.24 -0.76
C ILE A 283 23.87 11.51 0.61
N ALA A 284 23.16 11.14 1.68
CA ALA A 284 23.63 11.25 3.05
C ALA A 284 23.73 9.84 3.66
N PRO A 285 24.80 9.07 3.36
CA PRO A 285 25.08 7.87 4.11
C PRO A 285 25.46 8.31 5.52
N ASP A 286 24.48 8.34 6.42
CA ASP A 286 24.63 8.95 7.73
C ASP A 286 25.87 8.39 8.45
N LEU A 287 26.71 9.30 8.91
CA LEU A 287 28.04 9.07 9.50
C LEU A 287 27.97 8.79 11.00
N SER A 288 26.82 8.40 11.54
CA SER A 288 26.64 8.16 12.97
C SER A 288 25.82 6.90 13.22
N GLY A 289 26.52 5.85 13.63
CA GLY A 289 25.92 4.81 14.45
C GLY A 289 25.44 5.41 15.77
N ALA A 290 24.23 5.02 16.16
CA ALA A 290 23.85 4.86 17.56
C ALA A 290 24.31 3.47 18.02
#